data_AF-A0A5N9I0S6-F1
#
_entry.id   AF-A0A5N9I0S6-F1
#
_cell.length_a   1.000
_cell.length_b   1.000
_cell.length_c   1.000
_cell.angle_alpha   90.00
_cell.angle_beta   90.00
_cell.angle_gamma   90.00
#
_symmetry.space_group_name_H-M   'P 1'
#
loop_
_entity.id
_entity.type
_entity.pdbx_description
1 polymer ?
#
loop_
_entity_poly.entity_id
_entity_poly.type
_entity_poly.pdbx_seq_one_letter_code
_entity_poly.pdbx_strand_id
1 'polypeptide(L)' 'MNLFEVERSLLLAVHEGQEVAEGEEFDTCTRLIQNGLVTGYDVSSFDGNKYEHLKITAIGRELVNH' A
#
# COMPACT_ATOMS: atom_id res chain seq x y z
N MET A 1 -5.96 5.45 14.59
CA MET A 1 -5.16 5.97 13.46
C MET A 1 -6.14 6.36 12.38
N ASN A 2 -6.12 7.59 11.88
CA ASN A 2 -7.01 8.01 10.79
C ASN A 2 -6.22 7.98 9.50
N LEU A 3 -6.67 7.18 8.54
CA LEU A 3 -6.12 7.14 7.18
C LEU A 3 -6.79 8.21 6.32
N PHE A 4 -6.02 8.82 5.42
CA PHE A 4 -6.59 9.66 4.37
C PHE A 4 -7.42 8.81 3.39
N GLU A 5 -8.37 9.43 2.67
CA GLU A 5 -9.21 8.70 1.70
C GLU A 5 -8.37 7.94 0.67
N VAL A 6 -7.29 8.55 0.17
CA VAL A 6 -6.36 7.93 -0.78
C VAL A 6 -5.63 6.71 -0.19
N GLU A 7 -5.32 6.72 1.11
CA GLU A 7 -4.68 5.60 1.79
C GLU A 7 -5.66 4.46 2.01
N ARG A 8 -6.91 4.76 2.35
CA ARG A 8 -7.97 3.74 2.47
C ARG A 8 -8.25 3.09 1.12
N SER A 9 -8.34 3.88 0.05
CA SER A 9 -8.56 3.37 -1.30
C SER A 9 -7.44 2.42 -1.74
N LEU A 10 -6.18 2.83 -1.56
CA LEU A 10 -5.03 1.97 -1.90
C LEU A 10 -4.97 0.72 -1.01
N LEU A 11 -5.26 0.85 0.28
CA LEU A 11 -5.30 -0.30 1.20
C LEU A 11 -6.39 -1.32 0.79
N LEU A 12 -7.55 -0.85 0.35
CA LEU A 12 -8.62 -1.69 -0.19
C LEU A 12 -8.20 -2.35 -1.50
N ALA A 13 -7.57 -1.63 -2.42
CA ALA A 13 -7.07 -2.20 -3.67
C ALA A 13 -6.07 -3.34 -3.41
N VAL A 14 -5.14 -3.15 -2.46
CA VAL A 14 -4.19 -4.19 -2.05
C VAL A 14 -4.90 -5.36 -1.36
N HIS A 15 -5.97 -5.10 -0.60
CA HIS A 15 -6.81 -6.17 -0.03
C HIS A 15 -7.50 -7.01 -1.12
N GLU A 16 -7.96 -6.37 -2.19
CA GLU A 16 -8.64 -6.99 -3.33
C GLU A 16 -7.68 -7.68 -4.32
N GLY A 17 -6.37 -7.50 -4.15
CA GLY A 17 -5.34 -8.22 -4.91
C GLY A 17 -4.42 -7.34 -5.75
N GLN A 18 -4.41 -6.01 -5.57
CA GLN A 18 -3.40 -5.15 -6.17
C GLN A 18 -2.02 -5.49 -5.60
N GLU A 19 -1.11 -5.97 -6.47
CA GLU A 19 0.24 -6.38 -6.09
C GLU A 19 1.30 -5.31 -6.39
N VAL A 20 0.92 -4.20 -7.03
CA VAL A 20 1.83 -3.16 -7.53
C VAL A 20 1.31 -1.78 -7.13
N ALA A 21 2.22 -0.88 -6.74
CA ALA A 21 1.95 0.55 -6.62
C ALA A 21 3.11 1.33 -7.23
N GLU A 22 2.81 2.26 -8.14
CA GLU A 22 3.79 3.07 -8.86
C GLU A 22 3.28 4.49 -9.08
N GLY A 23 4.19 5.40 -9.44
CA GLY A 23 3.83 6.80 -9.70
C GLY A 23 3.19 7.47 -8.49
N GLU A 24 1.97 8.00 -8.64
CA GLU A 24 1.25 8.73 -7.59
C GLU A 24 0.87 7.85 -6.39
N GLU A 25 0.75 6.53 -6.59
CA GLU A 25 0.44 5.60 -5.51
C GLU A 25 1.67 5.28 -4.64
N PHE A 26 2.89 5.52 -5.13
CA PHE A 26 4.12 5.13 -4.44
C PHE A 26 4.25 5.77 -3.06
N ASP A 27 4.02 7.09 -2.96
CA ASP A 27 4.12 7.81 -1.69
C ASP A 27 3.06 7.34 -0.70
N THR A 28 1.86 7.04 -1.21
CA THR A 28 0.75 6.51 -0.42
C THR A 28 1.05 5.09 0.07
N CYS A 29 1.59 4.24 -0.79
CA CYS A 29 2.01 2.88 -0.45
C CYS A 29 3.12 2.90 0.60
N THR A 30 4.09 3.80 0.45
CA THR A 30 5.18 4.00 1.43
C THR A 30 4.62 4.30 2.81
N ARG A 31 3.63 5.19 2.93
CA ARG A 31 2.98 5.47 4.22
C ARG A 31 2.25 4.25 4.77
N LEU A 32 1.51 3.51 3.95
CA LEU A 32 0.84 2.28 4.37
C LEU A 32 1.83 1.22 4.88
N ILE A 33 3.00 1.09 4.24
CA ILE A 33 4.08 0.18 4.65
C ILE A 33 4.73 0.65 5.96
N GLN A 34 5.03 1.94 6.09
CA GLN A 34 5.58 2.53 7.33
C GLN A 34 4.65 2.35 8.52
N ASN A 35 3.34 2.38 8.27
CA ASN A 35 2.31 2.15 9.28
C ASN A 35 2.04 0.65 9.54
N GLY A 36 2.75 -0.25 8.86
CA GLY A 36 2.61 -1.70 9.01
C GLY A 36 1.30 -2.28 8.48
N LEU A 37 0.58 -1.55 7.62
CA LEU A 37 -0.71 -1.96 7.06
C LEU A 37 -0.55 -2.80 5.79
N VAL A 38 0.52 -2.55 5.04
CA VAL A 38 0.89 -3.26 3.81
C VAL A 38 2.35 -3.68 3.91
N THR A 39 2.72 -4.75 3.20
CA THR A 39 4.10 -5.16 2.96
C THR A 39 4.33 -5.25 1.46
N GLY A 40 5.55 -4.96 1.00
CA GLY A 40 5.94 -5.05 -0.41
C GLY A 40 7.45 -4.94 -0.57
N TYR A 41 7.94 -5.17 -1.79
CA TYR A 41 9.34 -4.96 -2.15
C TYR A 41 9.47 -3.64 -2.91
N ASP A 42 10.34 -2.77 -2.42
CA ASP A 42 10.75 -1.58 -3.15
C ASP A 42 11.63 -2.01 -4.34
N VAL A 43 11.14 -1.78 -5.54
CA VAL A 43 11.83 -2.06 -6.81
C VAL A 43 12.09 -0.77 -7.58
N SER A 44 12.12 0.36 -6.88
CA SER A 44 12.38 1.67 -7.47
C SER A 44 13.71 1.68 -8.22
N SER A 45 13.68 2.24 -9.42
CA SER A 45 14.83 2.29 -10.32
C SER A 45 14.97 3.68 -10.94
N PHE A 46 15.93 3.86 -11.84
CA PHE A 46 16.11 5.13 -12.55
C PHE A 46 14.87 5.51 -13.39
N ASP A 47 14.06 4.52 -13.80
CA ASP A 47 12.86 4.72 -14.62
C ASP A 47 11.60 5.05 -13.80
N GLY A 48 11.66 4.98 -12.47
CA GLY A 48 10.55 5.37 -11.60
C GLY A 48 10.48 4.65 -10.27
N ASN A 49 9.62 5.19 -9.40
CA ASN A 49 9.36 4.66 -8.06
C ASN A 49 8.24 3.63 -8.10
N LYS A 50 8.49 2.43 -7.57
CA LYS A 50 7.56 1.30 -7.65
C LYS A 50 7.74 0.33 -6.49
N TYR A 51 6.63 -0.18 -5.99
CA TYR A 51 6.57 -1.36 -5.14
C TYR A 51 5.94 -2.54 -5.89
N GLU A 52 6.45 -3.74 -5.62
CA GLU A 52 5.91 -5.02 -6.13
C GLU A 52 5.63 -6.02 -5.00
N HIS A 53 4.81 -7.02 -5.31
CA HIS A 53 4.31 -8.04 -4.38
C HIS A 53 3.64 -7.45 -3.13
N LEU A 54 2.84 -6.40 -3.33
CA LEU A 54 2.04 -5.80 -2.27
C LEU A 54 1.10 -6.83 -1.65
N LYS A 55 1.12 -6.89 -0.32
CA LYS A 55 0.25 -7.75 0.47
C LYS A 55 -0.25 -7.00 1.68
N ILE A 56 -1.54 -7.12 1.95
CA ILE A 56 -2.14 -6.56 3.16
C ILE A 56 -1.71 -7.35 4.39
N THR A 57 -1.36 -6.64 5.47
CA THR A 57 -1.01 -7.27 6.75
C THR A 57 -2.26 -7.64 7.54
N ALA A 58 -2.09 -8.30 8.69
CA ALA A 58 -3.20 -8.52 9.63
C ALA A 58 -3.82 -7.19 10.10
N ILE A 59 -2.99 -6.21 10.43
CA ILE A 59 -3.41 -4.88 10.90
C ILE A 59 -4.16 -4.13 9.78
N GLY A 60 -3.64 -4.18 8.55
CA GLY A 60 -4.32 -3.60 7.39
C GLY A 60 -5.71 -4.20 7.17
N ARG A 61 -5.84 -5.54 7.29
CA ARG A 61 -7.14 -6.22 7.15
C ARG A 61 -8.14 -5.82 8.21
N GLU A 62 -7.71 -5.60 9.45
CA GLU A 62 -8.62 -5.12 10.51
C GLU A 62 -9.21 -3.75 10.16
N LEU A 63 -8.42 -2.85 9.56
CA LEU A 63 -8.88 -1.50 9.16
C LEU A 63 -9.79 -1.48 7.93
N VAL A 64 -9.69 -2.47 7.04
CA VAL A 64 -10.58 -2.56 5.87
C VAL A 64 -11.95 -3.13 6.26
N ASN A 65 -12.00 -4.01 7.26
CA ASN A 65 -13.23 -4.68 7.70
C ASN A 65 -14.03 -3.87 8.76
N HIS A 66 -13.57 -2.68 9.14
CA HIS A 66 -14.17 -1.82 10.17
C HIS A 66 -14.57 -0.44 9.60
#